data_AF-A0A8T7M7B3-F1
#
_entry.id   AF-A0A8T7M7B3-F1
#
_cell.length_a   1.000
_cell.length_b   1.000
_cell.length_c   1.000
_cell.angle_alpha   90.00
_cell.angle_beta   90.00
_cell.angle_gamma   90.00
#
_symmetry.space_group_name_H-M   'P 1'
#
loop_
_entity.id
_entity.type
_entity.pdbx_description
1 polymer ?
#
loop_
_entity_poly.entity_id
_entity_poly.type
_entity_poly.pdbx_seq_one_letter_code
_entity_poly.pdbx_strand_id
1 'polypeptide(L)'
;MNLAPSVSGSKLKVQNSKLNRRIFIFFLLLFFLTFGGHLYSGDGFTSYATARSFIEGNGGALDNYSNDTRFALRGADGKLYGKYGLGQALVEIPPILFIKLLSLFSTGFAEDATARFLVSTLNLFVCATTQLLLFKLGRKLGFGTLSAFSVTLLYGIASMSWVYSHLDFSEPLVTLCYLLMFGALLEGQDKRHLFCAGFWLGAAILFKTVAAIALFPLLLYLIMKSGRHNALKAMLWLALPLLATAALLLWYNFYRYGKFTESGYSAIADQFAFGSVYGGIYGFLFSSGKSIFLYAPGLVLALFGLKPFWQRQKTEAVFGLSLFTTYLIFYALFWNWEGDWTWGSRYLYPALPFLFLFALPLLQNRSKPMRWFFKLVLVTGILVNIAGSLVEFNYYFYVSGAANAEPDWRFVPELSPLRGQVFLAASAFSRTAGGASLQMDYTGWDAERVHAVTKKIELAPYDKFDLWWLRFANPEGATNGWMGLIVGGLIGIILVIIIWNSWQRLKIQRDIVAAIEAE
;
A
#
# COMPACT_ATOMS: atom_id res chain seq x y z
N MET A 1 11.85 -22.85 -47.12
CA MET A 1 11.43 -21.44 -47.02
C MET A 1 11.58 -21.00 -45.58
N ASN A 2 12.64 -20.26 -45.27
CA ASN A 2 12.90 -19.71 -43.95
C ASN A 2 11.94 -18.54 -43.70
N LEU A 3 11.00 -18.71 -42.75
CA LEU A 3 10.18 -17.61 -42.25
C LEU A 3 11.10 -16.68 -41.44
N ALA A 4 11.46 -15.55 -42.02
CA ALA A 4 12.06 -14.45 -41.29
C ALA A 4 11.11 -14.06 -40.14
N PRO A 5 11.57 -13.95 -38.88
CA PRO A 5 10.74 -13.43 -37.81
C PRO A 5 10.31 -12.02 -38.18
N SER A 6 8.99 -11.77 -38.22
CA SER A 6 8.45 -10.51 -38.69
C SER A 6 9.02 -9.34 -37.87
N VAL A 7 9.63 -8.39 -38.58
CA VAL A 7 10.21 -7.16 -38.03
C VAL A 7 9.17 -6.35 -37.22
N SER A 8 7.87 -6.59 -37.43
CA SER A 8 6.78 -6.01 -36.63
C SER A 8 6.71 -6.56 -35.19
N GLY A 9 6.95 -7.87 -34.99
CA GLY A 9 6.90 -8.50 -33.68
C GLY A 9 8.04 -8.08 -32.75
N SER A 10 9.24 -7.87 -33.30
CA SER A 10 10.40 -7.38 -32.54
C SER A 10 10.23 -5.90 -32.15
N LYS A 11 9.75 -5.04 -33.07
CA LYS A 11 9.45 -3.64 -32.80
C LYS A 11 8.37 -3.47 -31.72
N LEU A 12 7.29 -4.25 -31.78
CA LEU A 12 6.22 -4.25 -30.77
C LEU A 12 6.72 -4.70 -29.39
N LYS A 13 7.56 -5.75 -29.32
CA LYS A 13 8.19 -6.19 -28.06
C LYS A 13 9.11 -5.12 -27.46
N VAL A 14 9.93 -4.45 -28.27
CA VAL A 14 10.81 -3.36 -27.83
C VAL A 14 10.01 -2.15 -27.34
N GLN A 15 8.93 -1.78 -28.03
CA GLN A 15 8.07 -0.67 -27.64
C GLN A 15 7.34 -0.93 -26.30
N ASN A 16 6.87 -2.16 -26.09
CA ASN A 16 6.27 -2.58 -24.82
C ASN A 16 7.30 -2.57 -23.66
N SER A 17 8.55 -2.96 -23.93
CA SER A 17 9.62 -2.91 -22.92
C SER A 17 9.97 -1.48 -22.49
N LYS A 18 10.08 -0.54 -23.44
CA LYS A 18 10.29 0.89 -23.15
C LYS A 18 9.14 1.47 -22.32
N LEU A 19 7.90 1.13 -22.67
CA LEU A 19 6.73 1.58 -21.94
C LEU A 19 6.71 1.07 -20.49
N ASN A 20 6.94 -0.22 -20.27
CA ASN A 20 6.98 -0.82 -18.94
C ASN A 20 8.00 -0.12 -18.04
N ARG A 21 9.20 0.15 -18.57
CA ARG A 21 10.25 0.87 -17.85
C ARG A 21 9.82 2.29 -17.48
N ARG A 22 9.18 3.02 -18.40
CA ARG A 22 8.67 4.38 -18.14
C ARG A 22 7.60 4.40 -17.06
N ILE A 23 6.69 3.42 -17.03
CA ILE A 23 5.66 3.31 -15.98
C ILE A 23 6.33 3.11 -14.61
N PHE A 24 7.25 2.15 -14.52
CA PHE A 24 7.97 1.88 -13.27
C PHE A 24 8.75 3.10 -12.78
N ILE A 25 9.57 3.72 -13.66
CA ILE A 25 10.36 4.91 -13.30
C ILE A 25 9.46 6.07 -12.91
N PHE A 26 8.34 6.29 -13.61
CA PHE A 26 7.40 7.36 -13.28
C PHE A 26 6.87 7.23 -11.84
N PHE A 27 6.39 6.05 -11.46
CA PHE A 27 5.88 5.84 -10.09
C PHE A 27 7.00 5.84 -9.05
N LEU A 28 8.14 5.23 -9.36
CA LEU A 28 9.28 5.23 -8.44
C LEU A 28 9.77 6.65 -8.15
N LEU A 29 9.92 7.50 -9.18
CA LEU A 29 10.31 8.90 -9.00
C LEU A 29 9.23 9.70 -8.26
N LEU A 30 7.95 9.47 -8.57
CA LEU A 30 6.86 10.11 -7.85
C LEU A 30 6.95 9.81 -6.35
N PHE A 31 6.98 8.53 -5.98
CA PHE A 31 7.03 8.10 -4.59
C PHE A 31 8.33 8.56 -3.91
N PHE A 32 9.46 8.49 -4.62
CA PHE A 32 10.75 8.96 -4.12
C PHE A 32 10.81 10.48 -3.92
N LEU A 33 10.08 11.28 -4.68
CA LEU A 33 10.04 12.73 -4.47
C LEU A 33 9.12 13.12 -3.31
N THR A 34 8.17 12.25 -2.94
CA THR A 34 7.11 12.55 -1.96
C THR A 34 7.22 11.82 -0.63
N PHE A 35 8.20 10.94 -0.40
CA PHE A 35 8.36 10.22 0.88
C PHE A 35 9.21 10.98 1.91
N GLY A 36 9.02 10.66 3.19
CA GLY A 36 9.70 11.34 4.31
C GLY A 36 11.11 10.85 4.65
N GLY A 37 11.49 9.63 4.22
CA GLY A 37 12.84 9.10 4.47
C GLY A 37 13.08 8.51 5.85
N HIS A 38 12.02 8.06 6.54
CA HIS A 38 12.13 7.45 7.85
C HIS A 38 11.08 6.35 8.05
N LEU A 39 11.24 5.59 9.14
CA LEU A 39 10.23 4.64 9.60
C LEU A 39 9.11 5.36 10.34
N TYR A 40 7.92 4.79 10.28
CA TYR A 40 6.66 5.45 10.54
C TYR A 40 5.86 4.77 11.65
N SER A 41 6.00 3.46 11.80
CA SER A 41 5.14 2.68 12.69
C SER A 41 5.94 1.81 13.64
N GLY A 42 5.32 1.47 14.78
CA GLY A 42 5.88 0.46 15.68
C GLY A 42 6.08 -0.89 14.97
N ASP A 43 5.22 -1.24 14.01
CA ASP A 43 5.38 -2.44 13.16
C ASP A 43 6.72 -2.42 12.40
N GLY A 44 7.02 -1.31 11.73
CA GLY A 44 8.25 -1.16 10.96
C GLY A 44 9.49 -1.04 11.83
N PHE A 45 9.43 -0.29 12.93
CA PHE A 45 10.55 -0.25 13.90
C PHE A 45 10.84 -1.62 14.53
N THR A 46 9.81 -2.42 14.81
CA THR A 46 9.99 -3.77 15.37
C THR A 46 10.62 -4.69 14.32
N SER A 47 10.12 -4.65 13.09
CA SER A 47 10.68 -5.45 11.98
C SER A 47 12.15 -5.10 11.70
N TYR A 48 12.46 -3.80 11.69
CA TYR A 48 13.82 -3.30 11.49
C TYR A 48 14.77 -3.77 12.59
N ALA A 49 14.33 -3.68 13.85
CA ALA A 49 15.12 -4.14 14.99
C ALA A 49 15.33 -5.66 14.96
N THR A 50 14.32 -6.45 14.56
CA THR A 50 14.46 -7.89 14.35
C THR A 50 15.47 -8.20 13.23
N ALA A 51 15.39 -7.51 12.09
CA ALA A 51 16.31 -7.69 10.97
C ALA A 51 17.76 -7.38 11.37
N ARG A 52 17.97 -6.26 12.08
CA ARG A 52 19.27 -5.85 12.59
C ARG A 52 19.82 -6.86 13.60
N SER A 53 18.99 -7.37 14.50
CA SER A 53 19.36 -8.39 15.47
C SER A 53 19.85 -9.69 14.81
N PHE A 54 19.26 -10.13 13.70
CA PHE A 54 19.80 -11.25 12.92
C PHE A 54 21.20 -10.96 12.37
N ILE A 55 21.43 -9.76 11.84
CA ILE A 55 22.72 -9.33 11.29
C ILE A 55 23.79 -9.21 12.38
N GLU A 56 23.39 -8.87 13.60
CA GLU A 56 24.29 -8.74 14.76
C GLU A 56 24.56 -10.07 15.48
N GLY A 57 23.92 -11.17 15.06
CA GLY A 57 24.09 -12.48 15.68
C GLY A 57 23.26 -12.71 16.94
N ASN A 58 22.31 -11.81 17.22
CA ASN A 58 21.42 -11.87 18.38
C ASN A 58 20.15 -12.70 18.15
N GLY A 59 20.04 -13.37 16.99
CA GLY A 59 18.98 -14.34 16.72
C GLY A 59 17.58 -13.73 16.54
N GLY A 60 17.47 -12.42 16.33
CA GLY A 60 16.18 -11.73 16.20
C GLY A 60 15.61 -11.26 17.54
N ALA A 61 16.33 -11.42 18.65
CA ALA A 61 16.00 -10.84 19.94
C ALA A 61 16.13 -9.31 19.92
N LEU A 62 15.22 -8.63 20.60
CA LEU A 62 15.12 -7.17 20.67
C LEU A 62 15.77 -6.65 21.95
N ASP A 63 16.95 -6.04 21.82
CA ASP A 63 17.62 -5.34 22.92
C ASP A 63 17.03 -3.92 23.08
N ASN A 64 16.87 -3.45 24.32
CA ASN A 64 16.36 -2.10 24.66
C ASN A 64 14.93 -1.77 24.19
N TYR A 65 14.12 -2.75 23.81
CA TYR A 65 12.68 -2.55 23.69
C TYR A 65 12.05 -2.43 25.08
N SER A 66 11.18 -1.44 25.29
CA SER A 66 10.27 -1.44 26.44
C SER A 66 9.48 -2.76 26.44
N ASN A 67 9.11 -3.28 27.62
CA ASN A 67 8.20 -4.45 27.78
C ASN A 67 6.76 -4.15 27.29
N ASP A 68 6.61 -3.37 26.22
CA ASP A 68 5.35 -3.07 25.58
C ASP A 68 4.87 -4.30 24.81
N THR A 69 3.93 -5.00 25.41
CA THR A 69 3.31 -6.22 24.87
C THR A 69 2.56 -5.97 23.57
N ARG A 70 2.34 -4.71 23.18
CA ARG A 70 1.80 -4.36 21.87
C ARG A 70 2.77 -4.69 20.73
N PHE A 71 4.07 -4.75 20.96
CA PHE A 71 5.06 -4.94 19.88
C PHE A 71 5.95 -6.18 20.08
N ALA A 72 6.22 -6.57 21.33
CA ALA A 72 7.12 -7.67 21.65
C ALA A 72 6.58 -8.58 22.75
N LEU A 73 7.00 -9.85 22.73
CA LEU A 73 6.69 -10.85 23.75
C LEU A 73 7.98 -11.54 24.23
N ARG A 74 8.03 -11.93 25.51
CA ARG A 74 9.16 -12.69 26.05
C ARG A 74 9.17 -14.13 25.54
N GLY A 75 10.32 -14.55 25.03
CA GLY A 75 10.61 -15.89 24.57
C GLY A 75 10.90 -16.88 25.69
N ALA A 76 11.09 -18.15 25.31
CA ALA A 76 11.43 -19.23 26.25
C ALA A 76 12.82 -19.06 26.88
N ASP A 77 13.70 -18.30 26.22
CA ASP A 77 15.04 -17.92 26.67
C ASP A 77 15.06 -16.64 27.52
N GLY A 78 13.90 -16.06 27.82
CA GLY A 78 13.75 -14.83 28.59
C GLY A 78 13.98 -13.53 27.80
N LYS A 79 14.42 -13.60 26.54
CA LYS A 79 14.65 -12.43 25.67
C LYS A 79 13.33 -11.93 25.07
N LEU A 80 13.31 -10.67 24.61
CA LEU A 80 12.15 -10.11 23.91
C LEU A 80 12.23 -10.41 22.41
N TYR A 81 11.11 -10.80 21.81
CA TYR A 81 10.99 -10.98 20.36
C TYR A 81 9.79 -10.21 19.84
N GLY A 82 9.91 -9.65 18.63
CA GLY A 82 8.79 -8.98 17.97
C GLY A 82 7.64 -9.97 17.70
N LYS A 83 6.39 -9.52 17.84
CA LYS A 83 5.21 -10.37 17.58
C LYS A 83 4.96 -10.66 16.09
N TYR A 84 5.60 -9.90 15.19
CA TYR A 84 5.38 -9.98 13.75
C TYR A 84 6.00 -11.24 13.13
N GLY A 85 5.58 -11.56 11.90
CA GLY A 85 6.17 -12.63 11.11
C GLY A 85 7.57 -12.28 10.59
N LEU A 86 8.33 -13.30 10.19
CA LEU A 86 9.70 -13.15 9.67
C LEU A 86 9.80 -12.35 8.38
N GLY A 87 8.76 -12.34 7.55
CA GLY A 87 8.88 -11.93 6.14
C GLY A 87 9.39 -10.51 5.99
N GLN A 88 8.86 -9.57 6.77
CA GLN A 88 9.25 -8.18 6.68
C GLN A 88 10.72 -7.98 7.09
N ALA A 89 11.11 -8.52 8.25
CA ALA A 89 12.50 -8.47 8.71
C ALA A 89 13.48 -9.06 7.68
N LEU A 90 13.14 -10.17 7.03
CA LEU A 90 13.99 -10.79 6.00
C LEU A 90 14.23 -9.89 4.78
N VAL A 91 13.23 -9.10 4.36
CA VAL A 91 13.36 -8.16 3.24
C VAL A 91 14.12 -6.88 3.64
N GLU A 92 14.15 -6.57 4.93
CA GLU A 92 14.92 -5.45 5.48
C GLU A 92 16.39 -5.79 5.70
N ILE A 93 16.78 -7.07 5.76
CA ILE A 93 18.19 -7.48 5.91
C ILE A 93 19.11 -6.92 4.82
N PRO A 94 18.82 -7.07 3.50
CA PRO A 94 19.73 -6.60 2.46
C PRO A 94 20.11 -5.11 2.55
N PRO A 95 19.18 -4.14 2.70
CA PRO A 95 19.57 -2.74 2.84
C PRO A 95 20.35 -2.45 4.13
N ILE A 96 20.00 -3.09 5.26
CA ILE A 96 20.75 -2.91 6.52
C ILE A 96 22.18 -3.45 6.38
N LEU A 97 22.32 -4.66 5.83
CA LEU A 97 23.62 -5.28 5.61
C LEU A 97 24.49 -4.45 4.66
N PHE A 98 23.90 -3.89 3.60
CA PHE A 98 24.61 -3.00 2.69
C PHE A 98 25.21 -1.79 3.41
N ILE A 99 24.43 -1.14 4.28
CA ILE A 99 24.90 0.02 5.06
C ILE A 99 25.97 -0.40 6.08
N LYS A 100 25.81 -1.55 6.72
CA LYS A 100 26.82 -2.10 7.65
C LYS A 100 28.13 -2.48 6.96
N LEU A 101 28.08 -2.96 5.72
CA LEU A 101 29.28 -3.20 4.92
C LEU A 101 29.93 -1.88 4.47
N LEU A 102 29.12 -0.87 4.14
CA LEU A 102 29.62 0.45 3.77
C LEU A 102 30.32 1.16 4.93
N SER A 103 29.85 0.98 6.18
CA SER A 103 30.48 1.57 7.37
C SER A 103 31.88 1.01 7.66
N LEU A 104 32.25 -0.14 7.09
CA LEU A 104 33.61 -0.66 7.13
C LEU A 104 34.60 0.19 6.30
N PHE A 105 34.11 0.90 5.28
CA PHE A 105 34.93 1.66 4.33
C PHE A 105 34.80 3.19 4.48
N SER A 106 33.82 3.66 5.25
CA SER A 106 33.60 5.08 5.47
C SER A 106 33.30 5.35 6.94
N THR A 107 34.14 6.18 7.56
CA THR A 107 33.92 6.71 8.90
C THR A 107 33.19 8.05 8.78
N GLY A 108 32.22 8.31 9.67
CA GLY A 108 31.58 9.63 9.79
C GLY A 108 30.13 9.76 9.33
N PHE A 109 29.42 8.68 8.97
CA PHE A 109 27.98 8.72 8.76
C PHE A 109 27.22 7.97 9.86
N ALA A 110 26.03 8.45 10.22
CA ALA A 110 25.18 7.82 11.22
C ALA A 110 24.60 6.50 10.65
N GLU A 111 25.26 5.38 10.94
CA GLU A 111 24.96 4.06 10.37
C GLU A 111 23.47 3.70 10.51
N ASP A 112 22.93 3.74 11.74
CA ASP A 112 21.55 3.36 12.01
C ASP A 112 20.53 4.26 11.30
N ALA A 113 20.74 5.58 11.32
CA ALA A 113 19.86 6.53 10.64
C ALA A 113 19.88 6.31 9.12
N THR A 114 21.05 6.01 8.55
CA THR A 114 21.22 5.73 7.11
C THR A 114 20.59 4.40 6.72
N ALA A 115 20.70 3.38 7.56
CA ALA A 115 20.05 2.09 7.37
C ALA A 115 18.52 2.23 7.41
N ARG A 116 17.97 2.97 8.39
CA ARG A 116 16.52 3.28 8.46
C ARG A 116 16.03 4.04 7.23
N PHE A 117 16.81 5.03 6.76
CA PHE A 117 16.50 5.74 5.53
C PHE A 117 16.42 4.77 4.34
N LEU A 118 17.43 3.91 4.16
CA LEU A 118 17.45 2.96 3.05
C LEU A 118 16.31 1.93 3.14
N VAL A 119 16.02 1.43 4.35
CA VAL A 119 14.88 0.53 4.60
C VAL A 119 13.55 1.19 4.25
N SER A 120 13.36 2.47 4.58
CA SER A 120 12.13 3.22 4.24
C SER A 120 11.89 3.31 2.72
N THR A 121 12.90 3.10 1.88
CA THR A 121 12.74 3.10 0.42
C THR A 121 12.12 1.82 -0.14
N LEU A 122 12.07 0.72 0.63
CA LEU A 122 11.63 -0.58 0.14
C LEU A 122 10.22 -0.52 -0.47
N ASN A 123 9.29 0.14 0.22
CA ASN A 123 7.90 0.22 -0.26
C ASN A 123 7.74 1.14 -1.47
N LEU A 124 8.69 2.04 -1.76
CA LEU A 124 8.72 2.78 -3.03
C LEU A 124 8.89 1.80 -4.21
N PHE A 125 9.82 0.87 -4.10
CA PHE A 125 10.08 -0.16 -5.12
C PHE A 125 8.94 -1.18 -5.20
N VAL A 126 8.41 -1.61 -4.06
CA VAL A 126 7.28 -2.56 -4.00
C VAL A 126 6.03 -1.96 -4.63
N CYS A 127 5.66 -0.73 -4.29
CA CYS A 127 4.49 -0.06 -4.86
C CYS A 127 4.71 0.26 -6.35
N ALA A 128 5.87 0.76 -6.77
CA ALA A 128 6.15 0.99 -8.20
C ALA A 128 6.09 -0.31 -9.03
N THR A 129 6.57 -1.43 -8.46
CA THR A 129 6.46 -2.76 -9.07
C THR A 129 5.01 -3.23 -9.14
N THR A 130 4.23 -3.02 -8.07
CA THR A 130 2.79 -3.28 -8.01
C THR A 130 2.04 -2.53 -9.12
N GLN A 131 2.37 -1.25 -9.36
CA GLN A 131 1.79 -0.47 -10.46
C GLN A 131 2.11 -1.07 -11.83
N LEU A 132 3.38 -1.43 -12.06
CA LEU A 132 3.79 -2.07 -13.31
C LEU A 132 3.09 -3.43 -13.51
N LEU A 133 2.95 -4.23 -12.45
CA LEU A 133 2.25 -5.50 -12.49
C LEU A 133 0.77 -5.31 -12.82
N LEU A 134 0.11 -4.35 -12.17
CA LEU A 134 -1.29 -4.03 -12.45
C LEU A 134 -1.49 -3.63 -13.93
N PHE A 135 -0.60 -2.82 -14.48
CA PHE A 135 -0.59 -2.49 -15.91
C PHE A 135 -0.48 -3.74 -16.78
N LYS A 136 0.51 -4.60 -16.48
CA LYS A 136 0.75 -5.85 -17.23
C LYS A 136 -0.43 -6.81 -17.14
N LEU A 137 -1.05 -6.94 -15.97
CA LEU A 137 -2.24 -7.77 -15.76
C LEU A 137 -3.42 -7.24 -16.56
N GLY A 138 -3.67 -5.93 -16.56
CA GLY A 138 -4.69 -5.32 -17.42
C GLY A 138 -4.48 -5.62 -18.92
N ARG A 139 -3.23 -5.59 -19.39
CA ARG A 139 -2.88 -5.98 -20.77
C ARG A 139 -3.09 -7.47 -21.02
N LYS A 140 -2.71 -8.31 -20.06
CA LYS A 140 -2.85 -9.77 -20.13
C LYS A 140 -4.31 -10.23 -20.16
N LEU A 141 -5.19 -9.49 -19.49
CA LEU A 141 -6.64 -9.68 -19.55
C LEU A 141 -7.26 -9.17 -20.87
N GLY A 142 -6.45 -8.78 -21.86
CA GLY A 142 -6.90 -8.39 -23.20
C GLY A 142 -7.34 -6.92 -23.35
N PHE A 143 -7.20 -6.09 -22.31
CA PHE A 143 -7.61 -4.68 -22.38
C PHE A 143 -6.54 -3.78 -22.95
N GLY A 144 -6.94 -2.76 -23.73
CA GLY A 144 -6.08 -1.77 -24.39
C GLY A 144 -5.06 -1.06 -23.48
N THR A 145 -3.95 -0.59 -24.06
CA THR A 145 -2.87 0.12 -23.35
C THR A 145 -3.36 1.33 -22.57
N LEU A 146 -4.24 2.14 -23.17
CA LEU A 146 -4.80 3.33 -22.52
C LEU A 146 -5.62 2.95 -21.28
N SER A 147 -6.46 1.92 -21.40
CA SER A 147 -7.28 1.44 -20.29
C SER A 147 -6.42 0.91 -19.14
N ALA A 148 -5.49 0.00 -19.44
CA ALA A 148 -4.58 -0.58 -18.46
C ALA A 148 -3.76 0.51 -17.74
N PHE A 149 -3.17 1.45 -18.50
CA PHE A 149 -2.41 2.55 -17.92
C PHE A 149 -3.26 3.47 -17.02
N SER A 150 -4.53 3.67 -17.38
CA SER A 150 -5.41 4.55 -16.62
C SER A 150 -5.92 3.92 -15.34
N VAL A 151 -6.14 2.61 -15.33
CA VAL A 151 -6.37 1.85 -14.10
C VAL A 151 -5.14 1.92 -13.19
N THR A 152 -3.95 1.73 -13.74
CA THR A 152 -2.69 1.91 -13.00
C THR A 152 -2.55 3.32 -12.43
N LEU A 153 -2.91 4.36 -13.20
CA LEU A 153 -2.89 5.73 -12.71
C LEU A 153 -3.90 5.94 -11.56
N LEU A 154 -5.13 5.46 -11.73
CA LEU A 154 -6.15 5.58 -10.68
C LEU A 154 -5.73 4.86 -9.38
N TYR A 155 -5.18 3.66 -9.49
CA TYR A 155 -4.68 2.94 -8.33
C TYR A 155 -3.46 3.65 -7.72
N GLY A 156 -2.47 4.06 -8.52
CA GLY A 156 -1.22 4.58 -7.98
C GLY A 156 -1.27 6.00 -7.41
N ILE A 157 -2.12 6.89 -7.94
CA ILE A 157 -2.17 8.30 -7.46
C ILE A 157 -3.56 8.76 -6.99
N ALA A 158 -4.64 8.08 -7.38
CA ALA A 158 -6.00 8.39 -6.91
C ALA A 158 -6.48 7.38 -5.84
N SER A 159 -5.53 6.76 -5.14
CA SER A 159 -5.79 5.88 -4.01
C SER A 159 -4.70 5.95 -2.96
N MET A 160 -5.01 5.39 -1.79
CA MET A 160 -4.09 5.19 -0.67
C MET A 160 -2.77 4.48 -1.05
N SER A 161 -2.66 3.85 -2.23
CA SER A 161 -1.38 3.31 -2.73
C SER A 161 -0.26 4.34 -2.77
N TRP A 162 -0.57 5.61 -3.01
CA TRP A 162 0.43 6.67 -2.95
C TRP A 162 1.00 6.79 -1.53
N VAL A 163 0.16 7.02 -0.53
CA VAL A 163 0.60 7.15 0.87
C VAL A 163 1.29 5.86 1.35
N TYR A 164 0.75 4.70 1.00
CA TYR A 164 1.30 3.39 1.39
C TYR A 164 2.65 3.06 0.74
N SER A 165 3.05 3.79 -0.30
CA SER A 165 4.42 3.68 -0.82
C SER A 165 5.47 4.25 0.15
N HIS A 166 5.06 5.15 1.05
CA HIS A 166 5.95 5.78 2.04
C HIS A 166 5.95 5.04 3.38
N LEU A 167 4.84 4.39 3.74
CA LEU A 167 4.69 3.71 5.03
C LEU A 167 5.49 2.41 5.07
N ASP A 168 5.97 2.02 6.24
CA ASP A 168 6.77 0.81 6.53
C ASP A 168 5.92 -0.42 6.86
N PHE A 169 4.72 -0.48 6.28
CA PHE A 169 3.77 -1.56 6.46
C PHE A 169 4.06 -2.76 5.55
N SER A 170 3.62 -3.96 5.96
CA SER A 170 3.75 -5.19 5.16
C SER A 170 2.66 -5.34 4.09
N GLU A 171 1.56 -4.60 4.17
CA GLU A 171 0.44 -4.66 3.23
C GLU A 171 0.86 -4.46 1.75
N PRO A 172 1.74 -3.49 1.38
CA PRO A 172 2.32 -3.41 0.05
C PRO A 172 2.98 -4.70 -0.46
N LEU A 173 3.75 -5.40 0.39
CA LEU A 173 4.40 -6.66 0.03
C LEU A 173 3.38 -7.78 -0.17
N VAL A 174 2.38 -7.90 0.72
CA VAL A 174 1.26 -8.85 0.56
C VAL A 174 0.54 -8.60 -0.76
N THR A 175 0.27 -7.33 -1.08
CA THR A 175 -0.38 -6.91 -2.33
C THR A 175 0.42 -7.34 -3.56
N LEU A 176 1.73 -7.07 -3.55
CA LEU A 176 2.63 -7.46 -4.64
C LEU A 176 2.62 -8.98 -4.83
N CYS A 177 2.72 -9.75 -3.74
CA CYS A 177 2.64 -11.21 -3.77
C CYS A 177 1.31 -11.71 -4.35
N TYR A 178 0.18 -11.11 -4.00
CA TYR A 178 -1.11 -11.47 -4.59
C TYR A 178 -1.20 -11.18 -6.09
N LEU A 179 -0.67 -10.05 -6.55
CA LEU A 179 -0.62 -9.77 -8.00
C LEU A 179 0.31 -10.74 -8.75
N LEU A 180 1.43 -11.14 -8.15
CA LEU A 180 2.34 -12.14 -8.71
C LEU A 180 1.70 -13.54 -8.75
N MET A 181 1.03 -13.95 -7.66
CA MET A 181 0.23 -15.17 -7.60
C MET A 181 -0.82 -15.17 -8.71
N PHE A 182 -1.62 -14.11 -8.82
CA PHE A 182 -2.64 -13.98 -9.84
C PHE A 182 -2.05 -13.97 -11.26
N GLY A 183 -0.92 -13.29 -11.45
CA GLY A 183 -0.18 -13.29 -12.71
C GLY A 183 0.24 -14.70 -13.15
N ALA A 184 0.75 -15.52 -12.23
CA ALA A 184 1.10 -16.91 -12.49
C ALA A 184 -0.13 -17.76 -12.86
N LEU A 185 -1.25 -17.58 -12.16
CA LEU A 185 -2.52 -18.27 -12.47
C LEU A 185 -3.10 -17.88 -13.84
N LEU A 186 -2.82 -16.66 -14.32
CA LEU A 186 -3.17 -16.24 -15.66
C LEU A 186 -2.21 -16.79 -16.74
N GLU A 187 -1.00 -17.23 -16.39
CA GLU A 187 -0.08 -17.86 -17.37
C GLU A 187 -0.51 -19.31 -17.65
N GLY A 188 -0.95 -20.03 -16.62
CA GLY A 188 -1.41 -21.41 -16.78
C GLY A 188 -1.72 -22.11 -15.46
N GLN A 189 -2.17 -23.36 -15.57
CA GLN A 189 -2.46 -24.25 -14.43
C GLN A 189 -1.62 -25.53 -14.46
N ASP A 190 -0.52 -25.56 -15.21
CA ASP A 190 0.46 -26.62 -15.05
C ASP A 190 1.21 -26.49 -13.71
N LYS A 191 1.97 -27.54 -13.37
CA LYS A 191 2.66 -27.68 -12.09
C LYS A 191 3.58 -26.49 -11.77
N ARG A 192 4.24 -25.90 -12.78
CA ARG A 192 5.18 -24.78 -12.59
C ARG A 192 4.44 -23.52 -12.18
N HIS A 193 3.36 -23.19 -12.88
CA HIS A 193 2.56 -21.99 -12.59
C HIS A 193 1.83 -22.11 -11.25
N LEU A 194 1.31 -23.30 -10.93
CA LEU A 194 0.71 -23.58 -9.64
C LEU A 194 1.73 -23.50 -8.50
N PHE A 195 2.92 -24.09 -8.66
CA PHE A 195 3.99 -23.95 -7.66
C PHE A 195 4.39 -22.48 -7.47
N CYS A 196 4.52 -21.71 -8.57
CA CYS A 196 4.82 -20.28 -8.52
C CYS A 196 3.74 -19.49 -7.77
N ALA A 197 2.46 -19.74 -8.06
CA ALA A 197 1.36 -19.11 -7.34
C ALA A 197 1.37 -19.47 -5.84
N GLY A 198 1.70 -20.71 -5.49
CA GLY A 198 1.79 -21.18 -4.11
C GLY A 198 2.97 -20.57 -3.36
N PHE A 199 4.10 -20.38 -4.06
CA PHE A 199 5.26 -19.67 -3.54
C PHE A 199 4.92 -18.23 -3.19
N TRP A 200 4.24 -17.50 -4.08
CA TRP A 200 3.86 -16.11 -3.80
C TRP A 200 2.81 -15.99 -2.70
N LEU A 201 1.85 -16.93 -2.62
CA LEU A 201 0.93 -16.97 -1.49
C LEU A 201 1.66 -17.31 -0.17
N GLY A 202 2.62 -18.23 -0.19
CA GLY A 202 3.49 -18.53 0.95
C GLY A 202 4.28 -17.31 1.41
N ALA A 203 4.91 -16.59 0.48
CA ALA A 203 5.59 -15.34 0.78
C ALA A 203 4.64 -14.30 1.40
N ALA A 204 3.41 -14.15 0.87
CA ALA A 204 2.39 -13.28 1.45
C ALA A 204 2.06 -13.66 2.91
N ILE A 205 1.90 -14.95 3.20
CA ILE A 205 1.65 -15.48 4.56
C ILE A 205 2.84 -15.22 5.49
N LEU A 206 4.06 -15.28 4.97
CA LEU A 206 5.28 -15.00 5.73
C LEU A 206 5.39 -13.51 6.11
N PHE A 207 4.93 -12.60 5.24
CA PHE A 207 4.81 -11.17 5.56
C PHE A 207 3.69 -10.90 6.55
N LYS A 208 2.53 -11.56 6.37
CA LYS A 208 1.37 -11.40 7.24
C LYS A 208 0.53 -12.67 7.22
N THR A 209 0.40 -13.32 8.37
CA THR A 209 -0.31 -14.62 8.50
C THR A 209 -1.75 -14.57 8.00
N VAL A 210 -2.43 -13.43 8.16
CA VAL A 210 -3.79 -13.18 7.65
C VAL A 210 -3.86 -13.36 6.13
N ALA A 211 -2.77 -13.23 5.39
CA ALA A 211 -2.78 -13.44 3.94
C ALA A 211 -3.22 -14.87 3.53
N ALA A 212 -3.25 -15.83 4.47
CA ALA A 212 -3.81 -17.16 4.25
C ALA A 212 -5.29 -17.14 3.86
N ILE A 213 -6.04 -16.08 4.18
CA ILE A 213 -7.45 -15.96 3.79
C ILE A 213 -7.64 -15.94 2.26
N ALA A 214 -6.60 -15.62 1.49
CA ALA A 214 -6.63 -15.74 0.02
C ALA A 214 -6.71 -17.18 -0.50
N LEU A 215 -6.56 -18.20 0.35
CA LEU A 215 -6.82 -19.61 -0.04
C LEU A 215 -8.26 -19.82 -0.51
N PHE A 216 -9.23 -19.14 0.11
CA PHE A 216 -10.64 -19.22 -0.29
C PHE A 216 -10.90 -18.69 -1.71
N PRO A 217 -10.59 -17.41 -2.05
CA PRO A 217 -10.77 -16.90 -3.40
C PRO A 217 -9.91 -17.66 -4.43
N LEU A 218 -8.73 -18.14 -4.04
CA LEU A 218 -7.89 -18.99 -4.89
C LEU A 218 -8.58 -20.32 -5.25
N LEU A 219 -9.16 -21.01 -4.27
CA LEU A 219 -9.91 -22.25 -4.50
C LEU A 219 -11.12 -21.99 -5.41
N LEU A 220 -11.87 -20.91 -5.17
CA LEU A 220 -13.00 -20.52 -6.02
C LEU A 220 -12.54 -20.28 -7.47
N TYR A 221 -11.45 -19.54 -7.67
CA TYR A 221 -10.88 -19.28 -8.99
C TYR A 221 -10.54 -20.57 -9.74
N LEU A 222 -9.87 -21.52 -9.06
CA LEU A 222 -9.50 -22.81 -9.66
C LEU A 222 -10.74 -23.65 -10.00
N ILE A 223 -11.72 -23.73 -9.10
CA ILE A 223 -12.98 -24.46 -9.36
C ILE A 223 -13.67 -23.90 -10.60
N MET A 224 -13.72 -22.59 -10.75
CA MET A 224 -14.35 -21.94 -11.91
C MET A 224 -13.57 -22.13 -13.21
N LYS A 225 -12.24 -22.23 -13.16
CA LYS A 225 -11.42 -22.41 -14.37
C LYS A 225 -11.30 -23.87 -14.82
N SER A 226 -11.21 -24.83 -13.90
CA SER A 226 -10.87 -26.22 -14.23
C SER A 226 -11.81 -27.28 -13.65
N GLY A 227 -12.84 -26.87 -12.90
CA GLY A 227 -13.80 -27.75 -12.23
C GLY A 227 -13.28 -28.29 -10.90
N ARG A 228 -14.19 -28.75 -10.03
CA ARG A 228 -13.88 -29.15 -8.64
C ARG A 228 -12.76 -30.18 -8.53
N HIS A 229 -12.80 -31.23 -9.34
CA HIS A 229 -11.81 -32.32 -9.27
C HIS A 229 -10.40 -31.84 -9.61
N ASN A 230 -10.24 -31.09 -10.70
CA ASN A 230 -8.93 -30.58 -11.11
C ASN A 230 -8.44 -29.45 -10.21
N ALA A 231 -9.35 -28.64 -9.67
CA ALA A 231 -9.01 -27.63 -8.68
C ALA A 231 -8.37 -28.25 -7.42
N LEU A 232 -8.93 -29.35 -6.90
CA LEU A 232 -8.35 -30.07 -5.76
C LEU A 232 -6.97 -30.64 -6.08
N LYS A 233 -6.77 -31.18 -7.30
CA LYS A 233 -5.43 -31.60 -7.75
C LYS A 233 -4.45 -30.44 -7.87
N ALA A 234 -4.91 -29.29 -8.36
CA ALA A 234 -4.11 -28.08 -8.48
C ALA A 234 -3.68 -27.56 -7.10
N MET A 235 -4.55 -27.69 -6.09
CA MET A 235 -4.24 -27.33 -4.70
C MET A 235 -3.06 -28.13 -4.13
N LEU A 236 -2.82 -29.38 -4.58
CA LEU A 236 -1.66 -30.16 -4.12
C LEU A 236 -0.33 -29.53 -4.56
N TRP A 237 -0.24 -29.01 -5.78
CA TRP A 237 0.97 -28.33 -6.27
C TRP A 237 1.16 -26.96 -5.62
N LEU A 238 0.06 -26.29 -5.30
CA LEU A 238 0.06 -25.05 -4.52
C LEU A 238 0.47 -25.30 -3.06
N ALA A 239 0.10 -26.45 -2.50
CA ALA A 239 0.36 -26.79 -1.10
C ALA A 239 1.85 -26.97 -0.80
N LEU A 240 2.67 -27.45 -1.75
CA LEU A 240 4.09 -27.73 -1.49
C LEU A 240 4.87 -26.50 -0.96
N PRO A 241 4.88 -25.33 -1.63
CA PRO A 241 5.54 -24.13 -1.08
C PRO A 241 4.81 -23.55 0.15
N LEU A 242 3.49 -23.75 0.27
CA LEU A 242 2.73 -23.33 1.45
C LEU A 242 3.11 -24.13 2.69
N LEU A 243 3.33 -25.44 2.56
CA LEU A 243 3.79 -26.32 3.62
C LEU A 243 5.21 -25.93 4.07
N ALA A 244 6.10 -25.58 3.13
CA ALA A 244 7.42 -25.05 3.48
C ALA A 244 7.33 -23.74 4.27
N THR A 245 6.44 -22.83 3.87
CA THR A 245 6.17 -21.58 4.60
C THR A 245 5.61 -21.86 5.99
N ALA A 246 4.63 -22.76 6.09
CA ALA A 246 4.03 -23.14 7.37
C ALA A 246 5.07 -23.78 8.30
N ALA A 247 5.91 -24.68 7.79
CA ALA A 247 7.01 -25.28 8.55
C ALA A 247 7.99 -24.22 9.06
N LEU A 248 8.35 -23.23 8.23
CA LEU A 248 9.22 -22.12 8.64
C LEU A 248 8.59 -21.28 9.76
N LEU A 249 7.29 -20.95 9.65
CA LEU A 249 6.58 -20.18 10.68
C LEU A 249 6.46 -20.95 11.99
N LEU A 250 6.10 -22.23 11.93
CA LEU A 250 6.02 -23.10 13.10
C LEU A 250 7.38 -23.25 13.77
N TRP A 251 8.43 -23.47 12.98
CA TRP A 251 9.80 -23.50 13.49
C TRP A 251 10.19 -22.17 14.16
N TYR A 252 9.85 -21.02 13.57
CA TYR A 252 10.19 -19.73 14.14
C TYR A 252 9.43 -19.42 15.44
N ASN A 253 8.18 -19.85 15.53
CA ASN A 253 7.40 -19.77 16.77
C ASN A 253 8.03 -20.64 17.86
N PHE A 254 8.42 -21.87 17.51
CA PHE A 254 9.11 -22.76 18.44
C PHE A 254 10.48 -22.20 18.87
N TYR A 255 11.25 -21.65 17.94
CA TYR A 255 12.53 -21.01 18.21
C TYR A 255 12.41 -19.84 19.21
N ARG A 256 11.44 -18.93 19.01
CA ARG A 256 11.24 -17.78 19.90
C ARG A 256 10.62 -18.16 21.25
N TYR A 257 9.56 -18.97 21.23
CA TYR A 257 8.66 -19.12 22.37
C TYR A 257 8.63 -20.54 22.96
N GLY A 258 9.37 -21.49 22.39
CA GLY A 258 9.34 -22.90 22.80
C GLY A 258 8.03 -23.62 22.45
N LYS A 259 7.11 -22.98 21.71
CA LYS A 259 5.79 -23.52 21.34
C LYS A 259 5.49 -23.22 19.88
N PHE A 260 5.04 -24.23 19.13
CA PHE A 260 4.68 -24.07 17.72
C PHE A 260 3.47 -23.14 17.49
N THR A 261 2.55 -23.10 18.45
CA THR A 261 1.29 -22.34 18.36
C THR A 261 1.37 -20.92 18.92
N GLU A 262 2.46 -20.57 19.64
CA GLU A 262 2.65 -19.23 20.16
C GLU A 262 3.15 -18.31 19.04
N SER A 263 2.34 -17.35 18.64
CA SER A 263 2.66 -16.44 17.53
C SER A 263 3.26 -15.11 17.99
N GLY A 264 3.23 -14.81 19.30
CA GLY A 264 3.57 -13.51 19.87
C GLY A 264 2.35 -12.63 20.15
N TYR A 265 1.15 -13.07 19.76
CA TYR A 265 -0.11 -12.35 19.95
C TYR A 265 -0.86 -12.77 21.22
N SER A 266 -0.39 -13.76 21.98
CA SER A 266 -1.09 -14.26 23.17
C SER A 266 -1.25 -13.22 24.28
N ALA A 267 -0.28 -12.31 24.44
CA ALA A 267 -0.36 -11.23 25.43
C ALA A 267 -1.44 -10.18 25.11
N ILE A 268 -1.97 -10.19 23.89
CA ILE A 268 -3.10 -9.37 23.47
C ILE A 268 -4.27 -10.25 22.99
N ALA A 269 -4.32 -11.53 23.40
CA ALA A 269 -5.37 -12.47 23.01
C ALA A 269 -6.76 -11.98 23.39
N ASP A 270 -6.90 -11.39 24.58
CA ASP A 270 -8.17 -10.81 25.05
C ASP A 270 -8.64 -9.64 24.20
N GLN A 271 -7.72 -9.01 23.47
CA GLN A 271 -8.07 -7.97 22.52
C GLN A 271 -8.73 -8.59 21.29
N PHE A 272 -8.47 -9.85 20.89
CA PHE A 272 -9.11 -10.50 19.72
C PHE A 272 -10.61 -10.85 19.90
N ALA A 273 -11.33 -10.14 20.77
CA ALA A 273 -12.77 -10.22 20.85
C ALA A 273 -13.44 -9.93 19.49
N PHE A 274 -14.61 -10.52 19.26
CA PHE A 274 -15.39 -10.19 18.08
C PHE A 274 -15.93 -8.77 18.20
N GLY A 275 -15.58 -7.92 17.23
CA GLY A 275 -16.16 -6.60 17.06
C GLY A 275 -17.58 -6.65 16.48
N SER A 276 -18.22 -5.49 16.33
CA SER A 276 -19.48 -5.39 15.60
C SER A 276 -19.22 -5.48 14.10
N VAL A 277 -19.60 -6.60 13.47
CA VAL A 277 -19.47 -6.79 12.02
C VAL A 277 -20.16 -5.67 11.24
N TYR A 278 -21.30 -5.18 11.73
CA TYR A 278 -22.01 -4.05 11.11
C TYR A 278 -21.21 -2.75 11.26
N GLY A 279 -20.65 -2.51 12.45
CA GLY A 279 -19.80 -1.35 12.72
C GLY A 279 -18.53 -1.36 11.86
N GLY A 280 -17.88 -2.51 11.71
CA GLY A 280 -16.70 -2.68 10.87
C GLY A 280 -16.99 -2.52 9.38
N ILE A 281 -18.06 -3.12 8.86
CA ILE A 281 -18.48 -2.96 7.46
C ILE A 281 -18.85 -1.50 7.18
N TYR A 282 -19.68 -0.88 8.01
CA TYR A 282 -20.03 0.54 7.87
C TYR A 282 -18.78 1.43 7.99
N GLY A 283 -17.91 1.10 8.93
CA GLY A 283 -16.59 1.67 9.12
C GLY A 283 -15.77 1.72 7.83
N PHE A 284 -15.52 0.57 7.23
CA PHE A 284 -14.72 0.46 6.01
C PHE A 284 -15.35 1.07 4.77
N LEU A 285 -16.67 1.16 4.69
CA LEU A 285 -17.34 1.64 3.48
C LEU A 285 -17.69 3.14 3.56
N PHE A 286 -18.12 3.63 4.72
CA PHE A 286 -18.81 4.92 4.83
C PHE A 286 -18.26 5.85 5.91
N SER A 287 -17.40 5.37 6.80
CA SER A 287 -16.86 6.23 7.87
C SER A 287 -15.96 7.34 7.32
N SER A 288 -15.98 8.51 7.96
CA SER A 288 -15.19 9.67 7.55
C SER A 288 -13.68 9.42 7.66
N GLY A 289 -13.25 8.57 8.59
CA GLY A 289 -11.83 8.30 8.83
C GLY A 289 -11.27 7.01 8.23
N LYS A 290 -12.12 6.06 7.82
CA LYS A 290 -11.68 4.75 7.31
C LYS A 290 -12.35 4.29 6.01
N SER A 291 -13.23 5.09 5.40
CA SER A 291 -13.90 4.71 4.14
C SER A 291 -12.90 4.42 3.02
N ILE A 292 -12.99 3.23 2.44
CA ILE A 292 -12.21 2.87 1.27
C ILE A 292 -12.48 3.78 0.07
N PHE A 293 -13.68 4.37 -0.04
CA PHE A 293 -14.02 5.27 -1.14
C PHE A 293 -13.49 6.69 -0.95
N LEU A 294 -13.42 7.17 0.30
CA LEU A 294 -12.83 8.48 0.58
C LEU A 294 -11.31 8.44 0.37
N TYR A 295 -10.66 7.37 0.81
CA TYR A 295 -9.20 7.21 0.71
C TYR A 295 -8.75 6.57 -0.62
N ALA A 296 -9.68 6.00 -1.40
CA ALA A 296 -9.48 5.60 -2.79
C ALA A 296 -10.61 6.07 -3.72
N PRO A 297 -10.72 7.38 -4.01
CA PRO A 297 -11.81 7.92 -4.84
C PRO A 297 -11.89 7.29 -6.24
N GLY A 298 -10.75 6.85 -6.80
CA GLY A 298 -10.73 6.15 -8.08
C GLY A 298 -11.51 4.83 -8.08
N LEU A 299 -11.77 4.23 -6.92
CA LEU A 299 -12.54 3.00 -6.76
C LEU A 299 -14.02 3.17 -7.14
N VAL A 300 -14.57 4.38 -7.00
CA VAL A 300 -15.96 4.68 -7.40
C VAL A 300 -16.17 4.38 -8.89
N LEU A 301 -15.19 4.73 -9.74
CA LEU A 301 -15.24 4.40 -11.17
C LEU A 301 -15.20 2.89 -11.42
N ALA A 302 -14.43 2.15 -10.61
CA ALA A 302 -14.33 0.70 -10.73
C ALA A 302 -15.64 -0.02 -10.39
N LEU A 303 -16.45 0.50 -9.46
CA LEU A 303 -17.79 -0.05 -9.16
C LEU A 303 -18.69 -0.06 -10.40
N PHE A 304 -18.73 1.03 -11.16
CA PHE A 304 -19.50 1.10 -12.40
C PHE A 304 -18.98 0.14 -13.47
N GLY A 305 -17.70 -0.24 -13.38
CA GLY A 305 -17.06 -1.17 -14.30
C GLY A 305 -17.27 -2.64 -13.95
N LEU A 306 -17.81 -2.96 -12.77
CA LEU A 306 -17.98 -4.34 -12.32
C LEU A 306 -18.84 -5.17 -13.29
N LYS A 307 -20.02 -4.67 -13.69
CA LYS A 307 -20.91 -5.39 -14.61
C LYS A 307 -20.26 -5.72 -15.96
N PRO A 308 -19.71 -4.74 -16.72
CA PRO A 308 -19.06 -5.06 -17.98
C PRO A 308 -17.77 -5.88 -17.81
N PHE A 309 -17.07 -5.76 -16.67
CA PHE A 309 -15.90 -6.58 -16.39
C PHE A 309 -16.30 -8.03 -16.12
N TRP A 310 -17.32 -8.25 -15.29
CA TRP A 310 -17.90 -9.57 -15.00
C TRP A 310 -18.38 -10.28 -16.26
N GLN A 311 -19.00 -9.55 -17.20
CA GLN A 311 -19.45 -10.11 -18.47
C GLN A 311 -18.29 -10.61 -19.36
N ARG A 312 -17.11 -9.99 -19.27
CA ARG A 312 -15.94 -10.33 -20.11
C ARG A 312 -14.93 -11.25 -19.41
N GLN A 313 -14.77 -11.10 -18.09
CA GLN A 313 -13.73 -11.71 -17.25
C GLN A 313 -14.37 -12.22 -15.95
N LYS A 314 -15.37 -13.10 -16.07
CA LYS A 314 -16.20 -13.56 -14.93
C LYS A 314 -15.38 -14.17 -13.80
N THR A 315 -14.45 -15.06 -14.13
CA THR A 315 -13.67 -15.79 -13.12
C THR A 315 -12.73 -14.86 -12.35
N GLU A 316 -12.15 -13.89 -13.05
CA GLU A 316 -11.27 -12.87 -12.49
C GLU A 316 -12.06 -11.87 -11.65
N ALA A 317 -13.28 -11.53 -12.06
CA ALA A 317 -14.20 -10.70 -11.28
C ALA A 317 -14.59 -11.37 -9.96
N VAL A 318 -14.92 -12.68 -10.00
CA VAL A 318 -15.20 -13.47 -8.80
C VAL A 318 -13.98 -13.51 -7.88
N PHE A 319 -12.78 -13.74 -8.40
CA PHE A 319 -11.56 -13.72 -7.59
C PHE A 319 -11.37 -12.38 -6.87
N GLY A 320 -11.44 -11.26 -7.59
CA GLY A 320 -11.28 -9.93 -7.00
C GLY A 320 -12.35 -9.61 -5.94
N LEU A 321 -13.62 -9.91 -6.23
CA LEU A 321 -14.73 -9.68 -5.30
C LEU A 321 -14.65 -10.58 -4.07
N SER A 322 -14.34 -11.87 -4.24
CA SER A 322 -14.23 -12.80 -3.12
C SER A 322 -13.03 -12.46 -2.24
N LEU A 323 -11.88 -12.10 -2.83
CA LEU A 323 -10.73 -11.64 -2.06
C LEU A 323 -11.07 -10.39 -1.22
N PHE A 324 -11.69 -9.37 -1.83
CA PHE A 324 -12.12 -8.18 -1.11
C PHE A 324 -13.14 -8.50 0.00
N THR A 325 -14.16 -9.28 -0.32
CA THR A 325 -15.24 -9.62 0.62
C THR A 325 -14.71 -10.43 1.80
N THR A 326 -13.78 -11.36 1.56
CA THR A 326 -13.13 -12.13 2.63
C THR A 326 -12.33 -11.21 3.55
N TYR A 327 -11.52 -10.29 3.02
CA TYR A 327 -10.80 -9.28 3.81
C TYR A 327 -11.76 -8.39 4.61
N LEU A 328 -12.82 -7.90 3.95
CA LEU A 328 -13.83 -7.04 4.57
C LEU A 328 -14.51 -7.72 5.75
N ILE A 329 -15.01 -8.94 5.57
CA ILE A 329 -15.71 -9.67 6.63
C ILE A 329 -14.75 -10.05 7.75
N PHE A 330 -13.56 -10.57 7.40
CA PHE A 330 -12.56 -11.00 8.38
C PHE A 330 -12.18 -9.85 9.31
N TYR A 331 -11.87 -8.68 8.76
CA TYR A 331 -11.47 -7.52 9.57
C TYR A 331 -12.64 -6.76 10.17
N ALA A 332 -13.84 -6.80 9.60
CA ALA A 332 -15.03 -6.23 10.25
C ALA A 332 -15.41 -7.00 11.53
N LEU A 333 -15.08 -8.29 11.61
CA LEU A 333 -15.26 -9.11 12.81
C LEU A 333 -14.18 -8.85 13.87
N PHE A 334 -13.06 -8.22 13.50
CA PHE A 334 -11.97 -7.93 14.42
C PHE A 334 -12.32 -6.70 15.28
N TRP A 335 -12.08 -6.76 16.60
CA TRP A 335 -12.35 -5.65 17.52
C TRP A 335 -11.78 -4.30 17.05
N ASN A 336 -10.54 -4.28 16.58
CA ASN A 336 -9.82 -3.13 16.04
C ASN A 336 -9.91 -3.17 14.52
N TRP A 337 -11.14 -3.24 14.00
CA TRP A 337 -11.41 -3.30 12.56
C TRP A 337 -10.77 -2.10 11.82
N GLU A 338 -10.66 -0.95 12.48
CA GLU A 338 -10.14 0.29 11.91
C GLU A 338 -8.65 0.21 11.56
N GLY A 339 -7.92 -0.74 12.14
CA GLY A 339 -6.50 -0.96 11.88
C GLY A 339 -5.61 0.17 12.39
N ASP A 340 -6.01 0.80 13.50
CA ASP A 340 -5.24 1.79 14.27
C ASP A 340 -4.84 3.07 13.49
N TRP A 341 -3.77 3.77 13.91
CA TRP A 341 -3.20 4.97 13.30
C TRP A 341 -2.72 4.70 11.87
N THR A 342 -3.62 4.87 10.90
CA THR A 342 -3.38 4.54 9.48
C THR A 342 -4.20 5.42 8.55
N TRP A 343 -3.67 5.65 7.34
CA TRP A 343 -4.34 6.39 6.28
C TRP A 343 -5.41 5.55 5.58
N GLY A 344 -6.67 5.68 6.01
CA GLY A 344 -7.79 4.92 5.46
C GLY A 344 -7.81 3.46 5.91
N SER A 345 -8.36 2.59 5.07
CA SER A 345 -8.62 1.18 5.40
C SER A 345 -7.42 0.26 5.14
N ARG A 346 -6.39 0.31 6.00
CA ARG A 346 -5.15 -0.50 5.89
C ARG A 346 -5.40 -1.94 5.53
N TYR A 347 -6.34 -2.56 6.22
CA TYR A 347 -6.63 -3.98 6.08
C TYR A 347 -7.21 -4.39 4.72
N LEU A 348 -7.88 -3.47 3.99
CA LEU A 348 -8.44 -3.76 2.68
C LEU A 348 -7.43 -3.52 1.54
N TYR A 349 -6.28 -2.93 1.86
CA TYR A 349 -5.24 -2.58 0.89
C TYR A 349 -4.81 -3.75 -0.01
N PRO A 350 -4.57 -4.99 0.51
CA PRO A 350 -4.14 -6.11 -0.33
C PRO A 350 -5.12 -6.53 -1.42
N ALA A 351 -6.42 -6.30 -1.22
CA ALA A 351 -7.46 -6.62 -2.19
C ALA A 351 -7.75 -5.48 -3.17
N LEU A 352 -7.35 -4.25 -2.82
CA LEU A 352 -7.69 -3.03 -3.55
C LEU A 352 -7.35 -3.05 -5.05
N PRO A 353 -6.13 -3.44 -5.50
CA PRO A 353 -5.80 -3.39 -6.93
C PRO A 353 -6.69 -4.30 -7.79
N PHE A 354 -7.21 -5.39 -7.23
CA PHE A 354 -8.11 -6.30 -7.95
C PHE A 354 -9.47 -5.65 -8.23
N LEU A 355 -9.97 -4.80 -7.33
CA LEU A 355 -11.17 -4.02 -7.58
C LEU A 355 -10.94 -2.97 -8.66
N PHE A 356 -9.77 -2.32 -8.67
CA PHE A 356 -9.41 -1.34 -9.71
C PHE A 356 -9.41 -1.94 -11.12
N LEU A 357 -9.12 -3.25 -11.28
CA LEU A 357 -9.25 -3.93 -12.59
C LEU A 357 -10.67 -3.86 -13.16
N PHE A 358 -11.70 -3.71 -12.33
CA PHE A 358 -13.09 -3.62 -12.80
C PHE A 358 -13.32 -2.37 -13.66
N ALA A 359 -12.51 -1.31 -13.51
CA ALA A 359 -12.58 -0.12 -14.35
C ALA A 359 -12.09 -0.34 -15.80
N LEU A 360 -11.38 -1.44 -16.10
CA LEU A 360 -10.75 -1.68 -17.41
C LEU A 360 -11.72 -1.57 -18.61
N PRO A 361 -12.94 -2.14 -18.59
CA PRO A 361 -13.85 -2.06 -19.73
C PRO A 361 -14.33 -0.62 -20.00
N LEU A 362 -14.58 0.16 -18.94
CA LEU A 362 -15.06 1.54 -19.05
C LEU A 362 -14.02 2.47 -19.67
N LEU A 363 -12.73 2.18 -19.43
CA LEU A 363 -11.63 3.03 -19.84
C LEU A 363 -11.06 2.69 -21.22
N GLN A 364 -11.57 1.65 -21.89
CA GLN A 364 -11.12 1.21 -23.22
C GLN A 364 -11.58 2.15 -24.34
N ASN A 365 -12.87 2.54 -24.34
CA ASN A 365 -13.47 3.43 -25.34
C ASN A 365 -14.31 4.52 -24.64
N ARG A 366 -13.64 5.49 -24.01
CA ARG A 366 -14.34 6.46 -23.14
C ARG A 366 -15.19 7.44 -23.95
N SER A 367 -16.50 7.41 -23.69
CA SER A 367 -17.41 8.51 -24.03
C SER A 367 -16.96 9.83 -23.41
N LYS A 368 -17.41 10.97 -23.95
CA LYS A 368 -17.08 12.30 -23.40
C LYS A 368 -17.41 12.40 -21.89
N PRO A 369 -18.61 11.98 -21.41
CA PRO A 369 -18.90 11.98 -19.98
C PRO A 369 -17.92 11.13 -19.16
N MET A 370 -17.57 9.94 -19.65
CA MET A 370 -16.63 9.04 -18.95
C MET A 370 -15.22 9.65 -18.83
N ARG A 371 -14.78 10.46 -19.80
CA ARG A 371 -13.50 11.18 -19.71
C ARG A 371 -13.52 12.23 -18.61
N TRP A 372 -14.62 12.97 -18.48
CA TRP A 372 -14.78 13.97 -17.41
C TRP A 372 -14.89 13.30 -16.05
N PHE A 373 -15.67 12.23 -15.94
CA PHE A 373 -15.79 11.47 -14.70
C PHE A 373 -14.44 10.88 -14.26
N PHE A 374 -13.68 10.30 -15.20
CA PHE A 374 -12.30 9.85 -14.95
C PHE A 374 -11.40 10.98 -14.42
N LYS A 375 -11.43 12.16 -15.05
CA LYS A 375 -10.64 13.31 -14.60
C LYS A 375 -11.06 13.77 -13.21
N LEU A 376 -12.36 13.83 -12.95
CA LEU A 376 -12.91 14.21 -11.65
C LEU A 376 -12.38 13.28 -10.55
N VAL A 377 -12.58 11.97 -10.67
CA VAL A 377 -12.12 11.01 -9.65
C VAL A 377 -10.60 10.98 -9.51
N LEU A 378 -9.86 11.21 -10.61
CA LEU A 378 -8.41 11.31 -10.60
C LEU A 378 -7.95 12.54 -9.81
N VAL A 379 -8.51 13.72 -10.10
CA VAL A 379 -8.17 14.98 -9.41
C VAL A 379 -8.58 14.90 -7.93
N THR A 380 -9.79 14.43 -7.62
CA THR A 380 -10.24 14.23 -6.24
C THR A 380 -9.29 13.28 -5.50
N GLY A 381 -8.91 12.16 -6.12
CA GLY A 381 -7.97 11.21 -5.51
C GLY A 381 -6.58 11.78 -5.28
N ILE A 382 -6.06 12.60 -6.20
CA ILE A 382 -4.79 13.32 -6.02
C ILE A 382 -4.91 14.28 -4.83
N LEU A 383 -5.96 15.10 -4.77
CA LEU A 383 -6.16 16.07 -3.68
C LEU A 383 -6.27 15.39 -2.31
N VAL A 384 -6.94 14.24 -2.24
CA VAL A 384 -7.02 13.43 -1.04
C VAL A 384 -5.64 12.90 -0.64
N ASN A 385 -4.95 12.21 -1.55
CA ASN A 385 -3.76 11.45 -1.18
C ASN A 385 -2.50 12.32 -1.08
N ILE A 386 -2.45 13.46 -1.78
CA ILE A 386 -1.32 14.38 -1.64
C ILE A 386 -1.25 14.96 -0.21
N ALA A 387 -2.39 15.22 0.43
CA ALA A 387 -2.43 15.68 1.82
C ALA A 387 -1.82 14.64 2.77
N GLY A 388 -2.18 13.35 2.60
CA GLY A 388 -1.59 12.26 3.37
C GLY A 388 -0.14 11.92 3.03
N SER A 389 0.39 12.44 1.92
CA SER A 389 1.77 12.23 1.47
C SER A 389 2.72 13.38 1.82
N LEU A 390 2.21 14.60 2.02
CA LEU A 390 3.06 15.79 2.23
C LEU A 390 3.45 16.02 3.68
N VAL A 391 2.71 15.47 4.64
CA VAL A 391 2.94 15.65 6.07
C VAL A 391 2.96 14.30 6.77
N GLU A 392 3.65 14.22 7.90
CA GLU A 392 3.84 12.98 8.63
C GLU A 392 2.50 12.47 9.16
N PHE A 393 2.07 11.30 8.69
CA PHE A 393 0.68 10.88 8.90
C PHE A 393 0.32 10.69 10.40
N ASN A 394 1.30 10.39 11.26
CA ASN A 394 1.12 10.23 12.71
C ASN A 394 0.75 11.55 13.42
N TYR A 395 1.17 12.69 12.88
CA TYR A 395 0.98 13.99 13.53
C TYR A 395 -0.48 14.32 13.76
N TYR A 396 -1.36 13.92 12.84
CA TYR A 396 -2.79 14.04 13.04
C TYR A 396 -3.27 13.29 14.29
N PHE A 397 -2.76 12.08 14.51
CA PHE A 397 -3.16 11.26 15.65
C PHE A 397 -2.61 11.80 16.97
N TYR A 398 -1.41 12.39 16.98
CA TYR A 398 -0.91 13.12 18.15
C TYR A 398 -1.77 14.35 18.48
N VAL A 399 -2.15 15.13 17.47
CA VAL A 399 -3.06 16.28 17.61
C VAL A 399 -4.42 15.81 18.16
N SER A 400 -5.01 14.77 17.55
CA SER A 400 -6.28 14.17 17.98
C SER A 400 -6.22 13.62 19.40
N GLY A 401 -5.12 12.95 19.76
CA GLY A 401 -4.88 12.40 21.09
C GLY A 401 -4.74 13.49 22.15
N ALA A 402 -4.03 14.59 21.87
CA ALA A 402 -3.97 15.76 22.74
C ALA A 402 -5.36 16.39 22.98
N ALA A 403 -6.27 16.25 22.02
CA ALA A 403 -7.66 16.67 22.16
C ALA A 403 -8.54 15.71 22.99
N ASN A 404 -8.08 14.51 23.36
CA ASN A 404 -8.90 13.39 23.84
C ASN A 404 -10.03 13.02 22.85
N ALA A 405 -9.79 13.11 21.54
CA ALA A 405 -10.77 12.84 20.50
C ALA A 405 -10.85 11.36 20.06
N GLU A 406 -10.29 10.42 20.83
CA GLU A 406 -10.34 8.98 20.53
C GLU A 406 -11.58 8.37 21.23
N PRO A 407 -12.65 7.98 20.51
CA PRO A 407 -12.70 7.25 19.22
C PRO A 407 -13.41 7.99 18.06
N ASP A 408 -13.73 9.27 18.22
CA ASP A 408 -14.65 10.01 17.35
C ASP A 408 -14.12 10.26 15.94
N TRP A 409 -12.80 10.29 15.75
CA TRP A 409 -12.15 10.54 14.45
C TRP A 409 -12.48 9.52 13.34
N ARG A 410 -13.08 8.38 13.71
CA ARG A 410 -13.53 7.36 12.77
C ARG A 410 -14.78 7.81 12.03
N PHE A 411 -15.74 8.39 12.75
CA PHE A 411 -17.10 8.61 12.27
C PHE A 411 -17.51 10.07 12.21
N VAL A 412 -16.86 10.95 12.98
CA VAL A 412 -17.12 12.39 13.00
C VAL A 412 -16.33 13.06 11.86
N PRO A 413 -16.98 13.63 10.83
CA PRO A 413 -16.29 14.23 9.68
C PRO A 413 -15.32 15.36 10.07
N GLU A 414 -15.68 16.15 11.07
CA GLU A 414 -14.88 17.25 11.62
C GLU A 414 -13.55 16.75 12.19
N LEU A 415 -13.55 15.52 12.69
CA LEU A 415 -12.42 14.83 13.29
C LEU A 415 -11.83 13.78 12.34
N SER A 416 -12.11 13.85 11.04
CA SER A 416 -11.53 12.88 10.10
C SER A 416 -10.02 13.15 9.90
N PRO A 417 -9.17 12.11 9.85
CA PRO A 417 -7.77 12.24 9.46
C PRO A 417 -7.60 12.93 8.11
N LEU A 418 -8.54 12.74 7.18
CA LEU A 418 -8.53 13.44 5.90
C LEU A 418 -8.50 14.97 6.09
N ARG A 419 -9.47 15.50 6.86
CA ARG A 419 -9.55 16.94 7.13
C ARG A 419 -8.32 17.41 7.88
N GLY A 420 -7.91 16.70 8.93
CA GLY A 420 -6.76 17.10 9.72
C GLY A 420 -5.45 17.14 8.95
N GLN A 421 -5.19 16.17 8.05
CA GLN A 421 -4.01 16.22 7.19
C GLN A 421 -4.04 17.39 6.20
N VAL A 422 -5.22 17.76 5.69
CA VAL A 422 -5.36 18.97 4.86
C VAL A 422 -5.03 20.23 5.66
N PHE A 423 -5.49 20.33 6.92
CA PHE A 423 -5.15 21.43 7.81
C PHE A 423 -3.67 21.48 8.15
N LEU A 424 -3.04 20.34 8.46
CA LEU A 424 -1.61 20.23 8.70
C LEU A 424 -0.80 20.65 7.47
N ALA A 425 -1.16 20.16 6.28
CA ALA A 425 -0.51 20.56 5.04
C ALA A 425 -0.68 22.07 4.76
N ALA A 426 -1.88 22.62 4.96
CA ALA A 426 -2.13 24.06 4.82
C ALA A 426 -1.30 24.89 5.80
N SER A 427 -1.16 24.43 7.05
CA SER A 427 -0.30 25.06 8.06
C SER A 427 1.17 24.99 7.65
N ALA A 428 1.63 23.86 7.11
CA ALA A 428 2.99 23.70 6.61
C ALA A 428 3.31 24.62 5.42
N PHE A 429 2.35 24.82 4.51
CA PHE A 429 2.45 25.82 3.45
C PHE A 429 2.52 27.24 4.02
N SER A 430 1.62 27.60 4.96
CA SER A 430 1.61 28.92 5.60
C SER A 430 2.97 29.22 6.25
N ARG A 431 3.48 28.30 7.06
CA ARG A 431 4.78 28.41 7.73
C ARG A 431 5.94 28.55 6.77
N THR A 432 5.97 27.71 5.73
CA THR A 432 7.01 27.76 4.71
C THR A 432 6.98 29.08 3.93
N ALA A 433 5.81 29.71 3.77
CA ALA A 433 5.67 31.02 3.15
C ALA A 433 5.98 32.20 4.09
N GLY A 434 6.43 31.95 5.32
CA GLY A 434 6.69 32.99 6.34
C GLY A 434 5.44 33.44 7.11
N GLY A 435 4.31 32.75 6.94
CA GLY A 435 3.07 32.96 7.68
C GLY A 435 3.06 32.26 9.05
N ALA A 436 2.00 32.53 9.81
CA ALA A 436 1.77 31.89 11.11
C ALA A 436 1.28 30.43 10.95
N SER A 437 1.55 29.61 11.96
CA SER A 437 0.92 28.29 12.11
C SER A 437 -0.59 28.45 12.26
N LEU A 438 -1.34 27.56 11.62
CA LEU A 438 -2.78 27.50 11.78
C LEU A 438 -3.13 26.84 13.12
N GLN A 439 -4.34 27.11 13.58
CA GLN A 439 -4.95 26.44 14.73
C GLN A 439 -6.15 25.63 14.26
N MET A 440 -6.39 24.50 14.93
CA MET A 440 -7.54 23.67 14.65
C MET A 440 -8.43 23.57 15.89
N ASP A 441 -9.73 23.83 15.69
CA ASP A 441 -10.75 23.63 16.71
C ASP A 441 -11.19 22.15 16.69
N TYR A 442 -10.99 21.47 17.80
CA TYR A 442 -11.43 20.11 18.04
C TYR A 442 -12.60 20.12 19.00
N THR A 443 -13.79 19.79 18.49
CA THR A 443 -14.97 19.59 19.34
C THR A 443 -15.03 18.11 19.72
N GLY A 444 -14.69 17.80 20.97
CA GLY A 444 -14.75 16.44 21.52
C GLY A 444 -15.86 16.29 22.54
N TRP A 445 -16.25 15.06 22.81
CA TRP A 445 -17.18 14.75 23.90
C TRP A 445 -16.42 14.53 25.21
N ASP A 446 -16.67 15.38 26.22
CA ASP A 446 -16.12 15.17 27.56
C ASP A 446 -17.06 14.24 28.35
N ALA A 447 -16.65 12.98 28.52
CA ALA A 447 -17.43 11.98 29.23
C ALA A 447 -17.65 12.32 30.72
N GLU A 448 -16.75 13.11 31.33
CA GLU A 448 -16.89 13.54 32.73
C GLU A 448 -17.83 14.74 32.88
N ARG A 449 -17.90 15.59 31.86
CA ARG A 449 -18.67 16.85 31.91
C ARG A 449 -20.00 16.82 31.17
N VAL A 450 -20.30 15.75 30.41
CA VAL A 450 -21.55 15.52 29.67
C VAL A 450 -21.93 16.70 28.76
N HIS A 451 -20.92 17.38 28.19
CA HIS A 451 -21.12 18.39 27.15
C HIS A 451 -19.93 18.41 26.18
N ALA A 452 -20.17 18.95 24.99
CA ALA A 452 -19.12 19.13 23.99
C ALA A 452 -18.11 20.18 24.46
N VAL A 453 -16.83 19.83 24.48
CA VAL A 453 -15.72 20.75 24.78
C VAL A 453 -14.95 21.01 23.50
N THR A 454 -14.82 22.29 23.13
CA THR A 454 -13.96 22.68 22.02
C THR A 454 -12.56 22.99 22.54
N LYS A 455 -11.58 22.20 22.12
CA LYS A 455 -10.16 22.44 22.39
C LYS A 455 -9.51 23.07 21.16
N LYS A 456 -8.78 24.14 21.37
CA LYS A 456 -7.89 24.73 20.36
C LYS A 456 -6.55 24.04 20.44
N ILE A 457 -6.12 23.47 19.32
CA ILE A 457 -4.80 22.84 19.21
C ILE A 457 -3.95 23.63 18.22
N GLU A 458 -2.78 24.06 18.68
CA GLU A 458 -1.78 24.69 17.83
C GLU A 458 -1.08 23.65 16.97
N LEU A 459 -1.02 23.91 15.65
CA LEU A 459 -0.37 23.00 14.71
C LEU A 459 1.14 23.22 14.59
N ALA A 460 1.70 24.26 15.24
CA ALA A 460 3.11 24.62 15.16
C ALA A 460 4.12 23.48 15.44
N PRO A 461 3.85 22.52 16.36
CA PRO A 461 4.76 21.38 16.56
C PRO A 461 4.74 20.37 15.40
N TYR A 462 3.70 20.40 14.56
CA TYR A 462 3.31 19.35 13.62
C TYR A 462 3.25 19.82 12.15
N ASP A 463 3.34 21.12 11.89
CA ASP A 463 3.09 21.70 10.56
C ASP A 463 4.35 21.76 9.68
N LYS A 464 5.01 20.62 9.53
CA LYS A 464 6.22 20.47 8.70
C LYS A 464 5.97 19.51 7.54
N PHE A 465 6.55 19.83 6.38
CA PHE A 465 6.56 18.90 5.26
C PHE A 465 7.39 17.68 5.59
N ASP A 466 6.83 16.51 5.30
CA ASP A 466 7.47 15.22 5.48
C ASP A 466 8.10 14.72 4.18
N LEU A 467 9.12 15.45 3.73
CA LEU A 467 9.86 15.17 2.51
C LEU A 467 11.34 15.01 2.84
N TRP A 468 11.92 13.86 2.47
CA TRP A 468 13.29 13.53 2.87
C TRP A 468 14.30 14.61 2.47
N TRP A 469 14.20 15.13 1.25
CA TRP A 469 15.11 16.14 0.71
C TRP A 469 14.97 17.50 1.40
N LEU A 470 13.80 17.83 1.96
CA LEU A 470 13.64 19.02 2.80
C LEU A 470 14.29 18.82 4.17
N ARG A 471 14.15 17.64 4.78
CA ARG A 471 14.80 17.31 6.06
C ARG A 471 16.33 17.43 5.95
N PHE A 472 16.92 16.96 4.85
CA PHE A 472 18.37 17.11 4.60
C PHE A 472 18.79 18.55 4.31
N ALA A 473 18.00 19.30 3.54
CA ALA A 473 18.31 20.69 3.23
C ALA A 473 18.12 21.63 4.43
N ASN A 474 17.34 21.23 5.44
CA ASN A 474 17.00 22.05 6.58
C ASN A 474 16.76 21.25 7.88
N PRO A 475 17.84 20.77 8.52
CA PRO A 475 17.73 19.90 9.70
C PRO A 475 17.08 20.58 10.91
N GLU A 476 17.20 21.90 11.02
CA GLU A 476 16.65 22.70 12.13
C GLU A 476 15.17 23.09 11.93
N GLY A 477 14.61 22.82 10.75
CA GLY A 477 13.19 23.02 10.46
C GLY A 477 12.77 24.47 10.18
N ALA A 478 13.71 25.37 9.89
CA ALA A 478 13.43 26.77 9.57
C ALA A 478 13.20 26.96 8.07
N THR A 479 12.05 26.57 7.54
CA THR A 479 11.77 26.58 6.09
C THR A 479 11.78 28.00 5.49
N ASN A 480 12.69 28.26 4.54
CA ASN A 480 12.75 29.51 3.77
C ASN A 480 11.71 29.50 2.64
N GLY A 481 11.09 30.65 2.32
CA GLY A 481 10.03 30.82 1.30
C GLY A 481 10.25 30.14 -0.06
N TRP A 482 11.50 30.04 -0.51
CA TRP A 482 11.87 29.38 -1.76
C TRP A 482 11.63 27.85 -1.75
N MET A 483 11.69 27.19 -0.59
CA MET A 483 11.43 25.75 -0.49
C MET A 483 9.98 25.40 -0.80
N GLY A 484 9.02 26.24 -0.41
CA GLY A 484 7.60 26.07 -0.76
C GLY A 484 7.33 26.18 -2.26
N LEU A 485 8.06 27.07 -2.96
CA LEU A 485 8.02 27.19 -4.41
C LEU A 485 8.63 25.97 -5.11
N ILE A 486 9.66 25.33 -4.54
CA ILE A 486 10.24 24.08 -5.07
C ILE A 486 9.26 22.91 -4.88
N VAL A 487 8.65 22.76 -3.70
CA VAL A 487 7.63 21.73 -3.46
C VAL A 487 6.45 21.91 -4.42
N GLY A 488 5.88 23.11 -4.49
CA GLY A 488 4.79 23.44 -5.39
C GLY A 488 5.17 23.27 -6.87
N GLY A 489 6.39 23.65 -7.24
CA GLY A 489 6.94 23.50 -8.59
C GLY A 489 7.14 22.04 -8.99
N LEU A 490 7.70 21.20 -8.12
CA LEU A 490 7.88 19.77 -8.37
C LEU A 490 6.54 19.04 -8.49
N ILE A 491 5.59 19.34 -7.60
CA ILE A 491 4.21 18.81 -7.69
C ILE A 491 3.57 19.28 -9.00
N GLY A 492 3.72 20.56 -9.36
CA GLY A 492 3.24 21.12 -10.63
C GLY A 492 3.84 20.42 -11.84
N ILE A 493 5.15 20.19 -11.85
CA ILE A 493 5.87 19.47 -12.92
C ILE A 493 5.39 18.02 -13.02
N ILE A 494 5.23 17.33 -11.89
CA ILE A 494 4.69 15.97 -11.84
C ILE A 494 3.29 15.92 -12.46
N LEU A 495 2.40 16.84 -12.05
CA LEU A 495 1.05 16.95 -12.59
C LEU A 495 1.06 17.27 -14.09
N VAL A 496 1.93 18.19 -14.54
CA VAL A 496 2.10 18.53 -15.95
C VAL A 496 2.62 17.32 -16.74
N ILE A 497 3.58 16.55 -16.22
CA ILE A 497 4.10 15.33 -16.87
C ILE A 497 3.00 14.27 -16.99
N ILE A 498 2.17 14.10 -15.95
CA ILE A 498 1.02 13.17 -15.96
C ILE A 498 0.03 13.58 -17.05
N ILE A 499 -0.33 14.87 -17.10
CA ILE A 499 -1.27 15.43 -18.06
C ILE A 499 -0.70 15.35 -19.48
N TRP A 500 0.57 15.72 -19.66
CA TRP A 500 1.28 15.73 -20.94
C TRP A 500 1.47 14.33 -21.52
N ASN A 501 1.88 13.35 -20.72
CA ASN A 501 2.02 11.96 -21.18
C ASN A 501 0.66 11.33 -21.53
N SER A 502 -0.40 11.70 -20.81
CA SER A 502 -1.76 11.29 -21.14
C SER A 502 -2.20 11.90 -22.49
N TRP A 503 -1.81 13.15 -22.76
CA TRP A 503 -2.11 13.86 -24.00
C TRP A 503 -1.31 13.34 -25.21
N GLN A 504 0.00 13.13 -25.08
CA GLN A 504 0.87 12.61 -26.15
C GLN A 504 0.44 11.21 -26.63
N ARG A 505 -0.09 10.37 -25.73
CA ARG A 505 -0.58 9.03 -26.10
C ARG A 505 -1.94 9.06 -26.78
N LEU A 506 -2.80 10.00 -26.42
CA LEU A 506 -4.03 10.26 -27.17
C LEU A 506 -3.68 10.72 -28.59
N LYS A 507 -2.63 11.52 -28.75
CA LYS A 507 -2.14 11.96 -30.07
C LYS A 507 -1.63 10.76 -30.90
N ILE A 508 -0.74 9.93 -30.36
CA ILE A 508 -0.21 8.74 -31.06
C ILE A 508 -1.32 7.75 -31.46
N GLN A 509 -2.33 7.52 -30.60
CA GLN A 509 -3.46 6.66 -30.99
C GLN A 509 -4.31 7.30 -32.09
N ARG A 510 -4.49 8.62 -32.06
CA ARG A 510 -5.23 9.35 -33.09
C ARG A 510 -4.51 9.33 -34.43
N ASP A 511 -3.18 9.46 -34.41
CA ASP A 511 -2.33 9.44 -35.60
C ASP A 511 -2.29 8.04 -36.24
N ILE A 512 -2.31 6.98 -35.42
CA ILE A 512 -2.40 5.59 -35.91
C ILE A 512 -3.78 5.30 -36.52
N VAL A 513 -4.86 5.77 -35.89
CA VAL A 513 -6.23 5.59 -36.43
C VAL A 513 -6.41 6.39 -37.72
N ALA A 514 -5.93 7.64 -37.77
CA ALA A 514 -5.97 8.46 -38.97
C ALA A 514 -5.12 7.87 -40.11
N ALA A 515 -4.01 7.22 -39.81
CA ALA A 515 -3.19 6.53 -40.81
C ALA A 515 -3.88 5.26 -41.36
N ILE A 516 -4.65 4.55 -40.53
CA ILE A 516 -5.42 3.36 -40.94
C ILE A 516 -6.69 3.74 -41.73
N GLU A 517 -7.29 4.90 -41.44
CA GLU A 517 -8.44 5.43 -42.19
C GLU A 517 -8.06 6.09 -43.52
N ALA A 518 -6.77 6.35 -43.75
CA ALA A 518 -6.24 6.97 -44.97
C ALA A 518 -5.63 5.96 -45.97
N GLU A 519 -5.41 4.71 -45.55
CA GLU A 519 -5.15 3.53 -46.41
C GLU A 519 -6.47 2.86 -46.79
#